data_AF-A0A4W5ND35-F1
#
_entry.id   AF-A0A4W5ND35-F1
#
_cell.length_a   1.000
_cell.length_b   1.000
_cell.length_c   1.000
_cell.angle_alpha   90.00
_cell.angle_beta   90.00
_cell.angle_gamma   90.00
#
_symmetry.space_group_name_H-M   'P 1'
#
loop_
_entity.id
_entity.type
_entity.pdbx_description
1 polymer ?
#
loop_
_entity_poly.entity_id
_entity_poly.type
_entity_poly.pdbx_seq_one_letter_code
_entity_poly.pdbx_strand_id
1 'polypeptide(L)'
;MEKQRLLYQQSRLHNRGAAEMVLQMISACRGETGSMVSSTLKLGISILNTGNCDVQQRMLDYLKDKKDVGFFLSIQALMQTCRYVSL
;
A
#
# COMPACT_ATOMS: atom_id res chain seq x y z
N MET A 1 -24.43 -7.11 5.89
CA MET A 1 -23.57 -7.41 7.06
C MET A 1 -22.08 -7.50 6.70
N GLU A 2 -21.72 -8.17 5.60
CA GLU A 2 -20.30 -8.38 5.22
C GLU A 2 -19.52 -7.09 4.98
N LYS A 3 -20.12 -6.10 4.30
CA LYS A 3 -19.49 -4.78 4.09
C LYS A 3 -19.12 -4.09 5.41
N GLN A 4 -20.02 -4.09 6.40
CA GLN A 4 -19.75 -3.46 7.70
C GLN A 4 -18.65 -4.19 8.46
N ARG A 5 -18.63 -5.53 8.42
CA ARG A 5 -17.58 -6.34 9.02
C ARG A 5 -16.22 -6.07 8.36
N LEU A 6 -16.18 -5.96 7.04
CA LEU A 6 -14.98 -5.60 6.28
C LEU A 6 -14.45 -4.24 6.73
N LEU A 7 -15.29 -3.19 6.69
CA LEU A 7 -14.91 -1.84 7.09
C LEU A 7 -14.39 -1.80 8.54
N TYR A 8 -15.03 -2.54 9.45
CA TYR A 8 -14.57 -2.66 10.83
C TYR A 8 -13.16 -3.28 10.93
N GLN A 9 -12.87 -4.36 10.21
CA GLN A 9 -11.53 -4.97 10.22
C GLN A 9 -10.48 -4.05 9.59
N GLN A 10 -10.82 -3.37 8.49
CA GLN A 10 -9.93 -2.38 7.86
C GLN A 10 -9.65 -1.22 8.81
N SER A 11 -10.66 -0.74 9.54
CA SER A 11 -10.51 0.33 10.53
C SER A 11 -9.55 -0.04 11.65
N ARG A 12 -9.65 -1.26 12.19
CA ARG A 12 -8.72 -1.74 13.22
C ARG A 12 -7.26 -1.72 12.77
N LEU A 13 -6.99 -2.04 11.50
CA LEU A 13 -5.65 -2.06 10.96
C LEU A 13 -5.14 -0.65 10.69
N HIS A 14 -5.90 0.19 9.98
CA HIS A 14 -5.42 1.53 9.66
C HIS A 14 -5.29 2.42 10.91
N ASN A 15 -6.15 2.26 11.92
CA ASN A 15 -6.02 2.96 13.21
C ASN A 15 -4.72 2.60 13.97
N ARG A 16 -4.07 1.50 13.60
CA ARG A 16 -2.77 1.07 14.16
C ARG A 16 -1.59 1.42 13.25
N GLY A 17 -1.78 2.28 12.26
CA GLY A 17 -0.71 2.73 11.37
C GLY A 17 -0.42 1.79 10.20
N ALA A 18 -1.29 0.82 9.89
CA ALA A 18 -1.05 -0.13 8.80
C ALA A 18 -0.99 0.56 7.42
N ALA A 19 -1.72 1.67 7.23
CA ALA A 19 -1.72 2.42 5.97
C ALA A 19 -0.34 3.07 5.72
N GLU A 20 0.21 3.71 6.75
CA GLU A 20 1.53 4.35 6.73
C GLU A 20 2.64 3.32 6.61
N MET A 21 2.54 2.19 7.33
CA MET A 21 3.49 1.09 7.22
C MET A 21 3.57 0.55 5.79
N VAL A 22 2.42 0.40 5.10
CA VAL A 22 2.39 -0.02 3.69
C VAL A 22 3.17 0.95 2.81
N LEU A 23 2.95 2.26 2.97
CA LEU A 23 3.67 3.28 2.20
C LEU A 23 5.17 3.28 2.49
N GLN A 24 5.56 3.18 3.77
CA GLN A 24 6.96 3.13 4.20
C GLN A 24 7.68 1.91 3.64
N MET A 25 7.05 0.74 3.70
CA MET A 25 7.65 -0.51 3.19
C MET A 25 7.80 -0.49 1.66
N ILE A 26 6.84 0.09 0.94
CA ILE A 26 6.98 0.31 -0.51
C ILE A 26 8.11 1.30 -0.79
N SER A 27 8.20 2.40 -0.04
CA SER A 27 9.30 3.36 -0.19
C SER A 27 10.66 2.70 0.08
N ALA A 28 10.75 1.84 1.09
CA ALA A 28 11.98 1.14 1.48
C ALA A 28 12.41 0.05 0.48
N CYS A 29 11.51 -0.48 -0.37
CA CYS A 29 11.86 -1.60 -1.25
C CYS A 29 12.77 -1.21 -2.43
N ARG A 30 12.81 0.06 -2.84
CA ARG A 30 13.74 0.57 -3.89
C ARG A 30 13.70 -0.22 -5.20
N GLY A 31 12.56 -0.81 -5.56
CA GLY A 31 12.42 -1.62 -6.76
C GLY A 31 12.77 -3.10 -6.60
N GLU A 32 13.24 -3.52 -5.43
CA GLU A 32 13.53 -4.92 -5.15
C GLU A 32 12.24 -5.73 -5.02
N THR A 33 12.04 -6.65 -5.97
CA THR A 33 10.96 -7.63 -5.88
C THR A 33 11.29 -8.69 -4.84
N GLY A 34 10.31 -9.12 -4.07
CA GLY A 34 10.52 -10.09 -3.00
C GLY A 34 9.27 -10.35 -2.17
N SER A 35 9.40 -11.27 -1.20
CA SER A 35 8.31 -11.67 -0.31
C SER A 35 7.78 -10.50 0.54
N MET A 36 8.67 -9.60 0.96
CA MET A 36 8.31 -8.41 1.73
C MET A 36 7.39 -7.47 0.95
N VAL A 37 7.79 -7.03 -0.24
CA VAL A 37 6.97 -6.12 -1.06
C VAL A 37 5.68 -6.80 -1.52
N SER A 38 5.71 -8.10 -1.84
CA SER A 38 4.50 -8.86 -2.19
C SER A 38 3.49 -8.90 -1.03
N SER A 39 3.96 -9.18 0.18
CA SER A 39 3.10 -9.22 1.38
C SER A 39 2.57 -7.83 1.74
N THR A 40 3.39 -6.79 1.56
CA THR A 40 3.02 -5.39 1.76
C THR A 40 1.91 -4.97 0.79
N LEU A 41 2.04 -5.30 -0.50
CA LEU A 41 1.02 -5.01 -1.51
C LEU A 41 -0.29 -5.75 -1.21
N LYS A 42 -0.23 -7.02 -0.81
CA LYS A 42 -1.43 -7.78 -0.39
C LYS A 42 -2.14 -7.14 0.80
N LEU A 43 -1.38 -6.64 1.78
CA LEU A 43 -1.95 -5.91 2.90
C LEU A 43 -2.60 -4.60 2.42
N GLY A 44 -1.92 -3.82 1.58
CA GLY A 44 -2.44 -2.59 0.97
C GLY A 44 -3.77 -2.82 0.24
N ILE A 45 -3.85 -3.86 -0.59
CA ILE A 45 -5.09 -4.27 -1.27
C ILE A 45 -6.19 -4.62 -0.25
N SER A 46 -5.84 -5.36 0.81
CA SER A 46 -6.82 -5.80 1.83
C SER A 46 -7.42 -4.63 2.60
N ILE A 47 -6.60 -3.63 2.99
CA ILE A 47 -7.08 -2.45 3.71
C ILE A 47 -7.83 -1.45 2.82
N LEU A 48 -7.58 -1.48 1.51
CA LEU A 48 -8.28 -0.66 0.51
C LEU A 48 -9.48 -1.38 -0.15
N ASN A 49 -9.68 -2.67 0.11
CA ASN A 49 -10.71 -3.46 -0.57
C ASN A 49 -12.08 -2.78 -0.50
N THR A 50 -12.79 -2.73 -1.63
CA THR A 50 -14.04 -1.95 -1.86
C THR A 50 -13.91 -0.42 -1.85
N GLY A 51 -12.68 0.12 -1.87
CA GLY A 51 -12.44 1.56 -1.98
C GLY A 51 -12.62 2.31 -0.67
N ASN A 52 -12.01 1.84 0.42
CA ASN A 52 -12.12 2.48 1.74
C ASN A 52 -11.53 3.90 1.74
N CYS A 53 -12.40 4.92 1.70
CA CYS A 53 -12.02 6.33 1.61
C CYS A 53 -11.20 6.81 2.82
N ASP A 54 -11.45 6.29 4.02
CA ASP A 54 -10.71 6.69 5.23
C ASP A 54 -9.23 6.29 5.11
N VAL A 55 -8.98 5.09 4.59
CA VAL A 55 -7.63 4.59 4.32
C VAL A 55 -6.96 5.40 3.21
N GLN A 56 -7.68 5.69 2.12
CA GLN A 56 -7.17 6.51 1.02
C GLN A 56 -6.77 7.91 1.51
N GLN A 57 -7.63 8.56 2.29
CA GLN A 57 -7.37 9.88 2.85
C GLN A 57 -6.15 9.84 3.76
N ARG A 58 -6.05 8.83 4.63
CA ARG A 58 -4.89 8.66 5.51
C ARG A 58 -3.58 8.48 4.75
N MET A 59 -3.58 7.67 3.69
CA MET A 59 -2.42 7.48 2.83
C MET A 59 -2.02 8.77 2.11
N LEU A 60 -3.00 9.52 1.59
CA LEU A 60 -2.78 10.78 0.90
C LEU A 60 -2.19 11.83 1.85
N ASP A 61 -2.75 11.96 3.06
CA ASP A 61 -2.26 12.89 4.07
C ASP A 61 -0.83 12.57 4.50
N TYR A 62 -0.52 11.28 4.65
CA TYR A 62 0.85 10.84 4.95
C TYR A 62 1.84 11.25 3.85
N LEU A 63 1.51 11.00 2.58
CA LEU A 63 2.39 11.36 1.45
C LEU A 63 2.58 12.87 1.33
N LYS A 64 1.53 13.67 1.57
CA LYS A 64 1.60 15.14 1.59
C LYS A 64 2.48 15.67 2.72
N ASP A 65 2.35 15.11 3.92
CA ASP A 65 3.14 15.50 5.09
C ASP A 65 4.62 15.13 4.92
N LYS A 66 4.90 13.87 4.57
CA LYS A 66 6.28 13.36 4.48
C LYS A 66 7.01 13.80 3.23
N LYS A 67 6.28 14.16 2.17
CA LYS A 67 6.87 14.48 0.85
C LYS A 67 7.83 13.38 0.38
N ASP A 68 7.46 12.13 0.63
CA ASP A 68 8.31 10.97 0.38
C ASP A 68 8.37 10.66 -1.13
N VAL A 69 9.35 11.26 -1.81
CA VAL A 69 9.63 10.98 -3.23
C VAL A 69 10.10 9.54 -3.44
N GLY A 70 10.71 8.93 -2.42
CA GLY A 70 11.20 7.55 -2.44
C GLY A 70 10.10 6.54 -2.71
N PHE A 71 8.89 6.78 -2.20
CA PHE A 71 7.71 5.99 -2.52
C PHE A 71 7.48 5.88 -4.03
N PHE A 72 7.46 7.02 -4.73
CA PHE A 72 7.19 7.07 -6.17
C PHE A 72 8.32 6.48 -7.00
N LEU A 73 9.58 6.71 -6.61
CA LEU A 73 10.75 6.11 -7.25
C LEU A 73 10.76 4.58 -7.09
N SER A 74 10.41 4.09 -5.90
CA SER A 74 10.32 2.64 -5.64
C SER A 74 9.20 1.99 -6.46
N ILE A 75 8.03 2.63 -6.59
CA ILE A 75 6.96 2.16 -7.48
C ILE A 75 7.42 2.13 -8.94
N GLN A 76 8.08 3.19 -9.42
CA GLN A 76 8.61 3.25 -10.77
C GLN A 76 9.57 2.08 -11.04
N ALA A 77 10.52 1.85 -10.14
CA ALA A 77 11.48 0.77 -10.25
C ALA A 77 10.80 -0.61 -10.22
N LEU A 78 9.82 -0.83 -9.34
CA LEU A 78 9.02 -2.06 -9.33
C LEU A 78 8.33 -2.30 -10.67
N MET A 79 7.69 -1.27 -11.26
CA MET A 79 7.01 -1.39 -12.55
C MET A 79 7.95 -1.78 -13.68
N GLN A 80 9.19 -1.32 -13.66
CA GLN A 80 10.21 -1.71 -14.64
C GLN A 80 10.60 -3.19 -14.55
N THR A 81 10.44 -3.81 -13.38
CA THR A 81 10.70 -5.25 -13.18
C THR A 81 9.52 -6.15 -13.58
N CYS A 82 8.34 -5.57 -13.81
CA CYS A 82 7.16 -6.35 -14.19
C CYS A 82 7.38 -7.03 -15.54
N ARG A 83 7.28 -8.37 -15.55
CA ARG A 83 7.46 -9.15 -16.78
C ARG A 83 6.21 -9.11 -17.65
N TYR A 84 6.41 -8.87 -18.94
CA TYR A 84 5.42 -9.20 -19.95
C TYR A 84 5.46 -10.72 -20.22
N VAL A 85 4.34 -11.31 -20.62
CA VAL A 85 4.31 -12.70 -21.08
C VAL A 85 5.04 -12.75 -22.42
N SER A 86 6.26 -13.31 -22.45
CA SER A 86 6.95 -13.58 -23.71
C SER A 86 6.17 -14.65 -24.48
N LEU A 87 5.76 -14.31 -25.71
CA LEU A 87 5.12 -15.21 -26.68
C LEU A 87 6.08 -16.29 -27.16
#